data_AF-A0A8T2BWP5-F1
#
_entry.id   AF-A0A8T2BWP5-F1
#
_cell.length_a   1.000
_cell.length_b   1.000
_cell.length_c   1.000
_cell.angle_alpha   90.00
_cell.angle_beta   90.00
_cell.angle_gamma   90.00
#
_symmetry.space_group_name_H-M   'P 1'
#
loop_
_entity.id
_entity.type
_entity.pdbx_description
1 polymer ?
#
loop_
_entity_poly.entity_id
_entity_poly.type
_entity_poly.pdbx_seq_one_letter_code
_entity_poly.pdbx_strand_id
1 'polypeptide(L)'
;MLLAHASATILYKQQYKVLLSASLPSSICIALCYVLFITQYKQHGSVGISVYTYGAVPLTNSVKDKQATARVNDFYIGWILHPLVFGDYPETMKTNVGSRLPAFTEEESEQVKGAFDFVGVINYMALYVKDNSSSLKPNLQDFNTDIAVEMTLVGNTSIENEYANTPWSLQQILLYVKETYGNPPVYILENGLSLSLSASLRL
;
A
#
# COMPACT_ATOMS: atom_id res chain seq x y z
N MET A 1 -11.43 -2.62 -5.48
CA MET A 1 -10.13 -2.09 -5.93
C MET A 1 -9.09 -3.20 -6.11
N LEU A 2 -8.78 -4.00 -5.09
CA LEU A 2 -7.73 -5.04 -5.16
C LEU A 2 -7.95 -6.08 -6.27
N LEU A 3 -9.17 -6.59 -6.46
CA LEU A 3 -9.48 -7.53 -7.56
C LEU A 3 -9.34 -6.90 -8.95
N ALA A 4 -9.65 -5.60 -9.08
CA ALA A 4 -9.46 -4.87 -10.33
C ALA A 4 -7.97 -4.67 -10.62
N HIS A 5 -7.18 -4.30 -9.60
CA HIS A 5 -5.72 -4.26 -9.70
C HIS A 5 -5.16 -5.62 -10.09
N ALA A 6 -5.60 -6.70 -9.44
CA ALA A 6 -5.14 -8.04 -9.72
C ALA A 6 -5.46 -8.50 -11.15
N SER A 7 -6.70 -8.28 -11.58
CA SER A 7 -7.12 -8.53 -12.97
C SER A 7 -6.24 -7.79 -13.98
N ALA A 8 -5.97 -6.50 -13.73
CA ALA A 8 -5.12 -5.69 -14.61
C ALA A 8 -3.67 -6.18 -14.63
N THR A 9 -3.10 -6.50 -13.47
CA THR A 9 -1.74 -7.03 -13.36
C THR A 9 -1.61 -8.38 -14.06
N ILE A 10 -2.57 -9.29 -13.89
CA ILE A 10 -2.58 -10.60 -14.54
C ILE A 10 -2.68 -10.44 -16.05
N LEU A 11 -3.61 -9.61 -16.53
CA LEU A 11 -3.74 -9.31 -17.96
C LEU A 11 -2.43 -8.76 -18.53
N TYR A 12 -1.79 -7.83 -17.81
CA TYR A 12 -0.51 -7.29 -18.20
C TYR A 12 0.59 -8.37 -18.29
N LYS A 13 0.71 -9.20 -17.26
CA LYS A 13 1.69 -10.30 -17.21
C LYS A 13 1.47 -11.30 -18.34
N GLN A 14 0.23 -11.69 -18.62
CA GLN A 14 -0.12 -12.65 -19.68
C GLN A 14 0.14 -12.10 -21.09
N GLN A 15 -0.25 -10.85 -21.36
CA GLN A 15 -0.17 -10.29 -22.72
C GLN A 15 1.19 -9.68 -23.05
N TYR A 16 1.90 -9.11 -22.06
CA TYR A 16 3.07 -8.27 -22.33
C TYR A 16 4.38 -8.74 -21.67
N LYS A 17 4.35 -9.74 -20.77
CA LYS A 17 5.55 -10.19 -20.01
C LYS A 17 6.07 -11.59 -20.39
N VAL A 18 5.27 -12.52 -20.93
CA VAL A 18 5.69 -13.94 -21.13
C VAL A 18 6.45 -14.18 -22.46
N LEU A 19 7.53 -14.98 -22.38
CA LEU A 19 8.25 -15.61 -23.48
C LEU A 19 7.48 -16.87 -23.96
N LEU A 20 6.82 -16.80 -25.11
CA LEU A 20 6.40 -17.99 -25.85
C LEU A 20 7.65 -18.62 -26.49
N SER A 21 8.20 -19.65 -25.86
CA SER A 21 9.09 -20.61 -26.54
C SER A 21 8.23 -21.57 -27.36
N ALA A 22 7.79 -21.14 -28.53
CA ALA A 22 7.16 -22.04 -29.50
C ALA A 22 7.61 -21.63 -30.91
N SER A 23 8.50 -22.43 -31.49
CA SER A 23 8.86 -22.36 -32.91
C SER A 23 7.64 -22.74 -33.76
N LEU A 24 7.15 -21.81 -34.59
CA LEU A 24 6.07 -22.06 -35.55
C LEU A 24 6.57 -21.91 -37.01
N PRO A 25 6.08 -22.75 -37.95
CA PRO A 25 6.60 -22.83 -39.31
C PRO A 25 6.15 -21.67 -40.22
N SER A 26 6.93 -21.46 -41.28
CA SER A 26 7.04 -20.28 -42.15
C SER A 26 5.84 -19.90 -43.03
N SER A 27 4.66 -20.51 -42.85
CA SER A 27 3.48 -20.28 -43.69
C SER A 27 2.45 -19.31 -43.09
N ILE A 28 2.70 -18.74 -41.91
CA ILE A 28 1.74 -17.91 -41.14
C ILE A 28 1.98 -16.39 -41.33
N CYS A 29 2.86 -15.99 -42.25
CA CYS A 29 3.46 -14.64 -42.28
C CYS A 29 2.48 -13.47 -42.52
N ILE A 30 1.32 -13.69 -43.14
CA ILE A 30 0.34 -12.62 -43.46
C ILE A 30 -0.71 -12.45 -42.34
N ALA A 31 -1.15 -13.55 -41.71
CA ALA A 31 -2.02 -13.47 -40.52
C ALA A 31 -1.25 -12.91 -39.30
N LEU A 32 0.06 -13.12 -39.25
CA LEU A 32 0.95 -12.55 -38.25
C LEU A 32 0.96 -11.02 -38.28
N CYS A 33 0.91 -10.37 -39.45
CA CYS A 33 1.03 -8.91 -39.51
C CYS A 33 -0.17 -8.16 -38.91
N TYR A 34 -1.37 -8.76 -38.94
CA TYR A 34 -2.58 -8.20 -38.32
C TYR A 34 -2.65 -8.46 -36.81
N VAL A 35 -2.14 -9.61 -36.35
CA VAL A 35 -2.00 -9.91 -34.91
C VAL A 35 -0.86 -9.10 -34.29
N LEU A 36 0.24 -8.88 -35.02
CA LEU A 36 1.41 -8.09 -34.61
C LEU A 36 1.11 -6.60 -34.38
N PHE A 37 0.07 -6.04 -35.00
CA PHE A 37 -0.32 -4.64 -34.78
C PHE A 37 -1.22 -4.46 -33.55
N ILE A 38 -1.88 -5.53 -33.08
CA ILE A 38 -2.79 -5.50 -31.91
C ILE A 38 -2.10 -6.01 -30.63
N THR A 39 -1.05 -6.83 -30.74
CA THR A 39 -0.14 -7.11 -29.61
C THR A 39 0.90 -6.01 -29.52
N GLN A 40 0.63 -4.95 -28.76
CA GLN A 40 1.62 -3.95 -28.37
C GLN A 40 2.93 -4.65 -28.00
N TYR A 41 4.05 -4.25 -28.64
CA TYR A 41 5.41 -4.77 -28.38
C TYR A 41 5.63 -5.07 -26.89
N LYS A 42 6.16 -6.26 -26.55
CA LYS A 42 6.47 -6.69 -25.17
C LYS A 42 7.16 -5.56 -24.40
N GLN A 43 6.49 -5.01 -23.40
CA GLN A 43 6.89 -3.73 -22.83
C GLN A 43 7.95 -3.83 -21.72
N HIS A 44 8.39 -5.02 -21.30
CA HIS A 44 9.38 -5.24 -20.21
C HIS A 44 9.12 -4.41 -18.93
N GLY A 45 7.91 -3.90 -18.77
CA GLY A 45 7.53 -3.03 -17.67
C GLY A 45 7.17 -3.85 -16.44
N SER A 46 6.92 -3.12 -15.36
CA SER A 46 6.54 -3.68 -14.07
C SER A 46 5.28 -2.98 -13.59
N VAL A 47 4.37 -3.72 -12.96
CA VAL A 47 3.15 -3.18 -12.38
C VAL A 47 3.26 -3.24 -10.88
N GLY A 48 3.12 -2.11 -10.21
CA GLY A 48 3.14 -2.01 -8.74
C GLY A 48 1.92 -1.28 -8.20
N ILE A 49 1.84 -1.21 -6.89
CA ILE A 49 0.81 -0.44 -6.18
C ILE A 49 1.47 0.51 -5.19
N SER A 50 0.92 1.71 -5.05
CA SER A 50 1.36 2.67 -4.05
C SER A 50 0.55 2.55 -2.76
N VAL A 51 1.21 2.71 -1.62
CA VAL A 51 0.59 2.79 -0.30
C VAL A 51 0.97 4.10 0.38
N TYR A 52 -0.04 4.78 0.93
CA TYR A 52 0.16 5.94 1.77
C TYR A 52 0.44 5.50 3.19
N THR A 53 1.51 6.01 3.79
CA THR A 53 2.03 5.51 5.06
C THR A 53 2.39 6.63 6.02
N TYR A 54 2.28 6.31 7.31
CA TYR A 54 2.76 7.14 8.41
C TYR A 54 3.83 6.39 9.19
N GLY A 55 4.89 7.08 9.59
CA GLY A 55 5.75 6.55 10.65
C GLY A 55 4.96 6.57 11.96
N ALA A 56 4.61 5.40 12.48
CA ALA A 56 3.73 5.31 13.65
C ALA A 56 4.54 4.94 14.89
N VAL A 57 4.45 5.76 15.94
CA VAL A 57 5.07 5.51 17.24
C VAL A 57 4.02 5.58 18.34
N PRO A 58 4.10 4.72 19.38
CA PRO A 58 3.13 4.75 20.46
C PRO A 58 3.29 6.03 21.29
N LEU A 59 2.18 6.64 21.70
CA LEU A 59 2.18 7.85 22.53
C LEU A 59 2.82 7.59 23.90
N THR A 60 2.57 6.41 24.47
CA THR A 60 3.19 5.97 25.73
C THR A 60 3.84 4.59 25.56
N ASN A 61 4.67 4.17 26.52
CA ASN A 61 5.25 2.82 26.54
C ASN A 61 4.26 1.70 26.89
N SER A 62 2.96 1.99 26.98
CA SER A 62 1.94 1.01 27.31
C SER A 62 1.79 -0.06 26.22
N VAL A 63 1.39 -1.27 26.63
CA VAL A 63 1.10 -2.37 25.69
C VAL A 63 -0.03 -1.98 24.74
N LYS A 64 -1.03 -1.24 25.24
CA LYS A 64 -2.18 -0.80 24.45
C LYS A 64 -1.77 0.15 23.32
N ASP A 65 -0.93 1.14 23.58
CA ASP A 65 -0.48 2.07 22.53
C ASP A 65 0.43 1.38 21.50
N LYS A 66 1.23 0.38 21.92
CA LYS A 66 2.00 -0.46 20.98
C LYS A 66 1.09 -1.28 20.07
N GLN A 67 0.04 -1.88 20.62
CA GLN A 67 -0.97 -2.59 19.83
C GLN A 67 -1.72 -1.64 18.90
N ALA A 68 -2.08 -0.45 19.36
CA ALA A 68 -2.69 0.60 18.55
C ALA A 68 -1.80 1.01 17.37
N THR A 69 -0.48 1.11 17.58
CA THR A 69 0.50 1.38 16.52
C THR A 69 0.50 0.27 15.46
N ALA A 70 0.41 -1.01 15.87
CA ALA A 70 0.27 -2.12 14.93
C ALA A 70 -1.03 -2.02 14.12
N ARG A 71 -2.15 -1.63 14.74
CA ARG A 71 -3.42 -1.40 14.02
C ARG A 71 -3.30 -0.30 12.96
N VAL A 72 -2.58 0.79 13.23
CA VAL A 72 -2.32 1.82 12.22
C VAL A 72 -1.60 1.22 11.01
N ASN A 73 -0.59 0.38 11.22
CA ASN A 73 0.11 -0.29 10.12
C ASN A 73 -0.81 -1.26 9.36
N ASP A 74 -1.66 -2.02 10.06
CA ASP A 74 -2.64 -2.90 9.42
C ASP A 74 -3.61 -2.13 8.52
N PHE A 75 -4.12 -0.98 8.96
CA PHE A 75 -5.10 -0.20 8.20
C PHE A 75 -4.49 0.63 7.06
N TYR A 76 -3.31 1.22 7.23
CA TYR A 76 -2.68 2.05 6.19
C TYR A 76 -1.82 1.25 5.21
N ILE A 77 -1.16 0.19 5.67
CA ILE A 77 -0.25 -0.64 4.85
C ILE A 77 -0.89 -1.99 4.58
N GLY A 78 -1.33 -2.68 5.64
CA GLY A 78 -1.85 -4.04 5.58
C GLY A 78 -3.12 -4.18 4.74
N TRP A 79 -3.98 -3.16 4.69
CA TRP A 79 -5.19 -3.19 3.88
C TRP A 79 -4.89 -3.51 2.40
N ILE A 80 -3.76 -3.01 1.90
CA ILE A 80 -3.33 -3.23 0.52
C ILE A 80 -2.32 -4.37 0.42
N LEU A 81 -1.26 -4.35 1.24
CA LEU A 81 -0.16 -5.30 1.08
C LEU A 81 -0.50 -6.71 1.59
N HIS A 82 -1.32 -6.82 2.64
CA HIS A 82 -1.62 -8.13 3.22
C HIS A 82 -2.40 -9.03 2.23
N PRO A 83 -3.43 -8.54 1.51
CA PRO A 83 -4.05 -9.33 0.44
C PRO A 83 -3.09 -9.67 -0.70
N LEU A 84 -2.24 -8.73 -1.12
CA LEU A 84 -1.30 -8.95 -2.22
C LEU A 84 -0.21 -9.96 -1.88
N VAL A 85 0.17 -10.12 -0.61
CA VAL A 85 1.22 -11.05 -0.19
C VAL A 85 0.62 -12.38 0.30
N PHE A 86 -0.44 -12.31 1.10
CA PHE A 86 -1.00 -13.47 1.81
C PHE A 86 -2.37 -13.92 1.30
N GLY A 87 -3.04 -13.14 0.45
CA GLY A 87 -4.32 -13.49 -0.15
C GLY A 87 -5.55 -13.12 0.69
N ASP A 88 -5.36 -12.47 1.85
CA ASP A 88 -6.46 -12.04 2.71
C ASP A 88 -6.10 -10.76 3.48
N TYR A 89 -7.10 -10.09 4.05
CA TYR A 89 -6.93 -8.89 4.87
C TYR A 89 -6.33 -9.19 6.25
N PRO A 90 -5.70 -8.20 6.92
CA PRO A 90 -5.22 -8.36 8.29
C PRO A 90 -6.33 -8.75 9.27
N GLU A 91 -6.04 -9.61 10.25
CA GLU A 91 -7.02 -10.05 11.26
C GLU A 91 -7.64 -8.90 12.04
N THR A 92 -6.84 -7.88 12.37
CA THR A 92 -7.31 -6.65 13.02
C THR A 92 -8.43 -5.97 12.22
N MET A 93 -8.27 -5.88 10.89
CA MET A 93 -9.28 -5.26 10.03
C MET A 93 -10.53 -6.13 9.95
N LYS A 94 -10.38 -7.44 9.78
CA LYS A 94 -11.53 -8.37 9.76
C LYS A 94 -12.34 -8.28 11.05
N THR A 95 -11.66 -8.14 12.19
CA THR A 95 -12.29 -8.01 13.51
C THR A 95 -12.99 -6.66 13.68
N ASN A 96 -12.32 -5.55 13.39
CA ASN A 96 -12.84 -4.21 13.66
C ASN A 96 -13.89 -3.76 12.63
N VAL A 97 -13.67 -4.07 11.35
CA VAL A 97 -14.57 -3.68 10.26
C VAL A 97 -15.75 -4.64 10.16
N GLY A 98 -15.53 -5.92 10.48
CA GLY A 98 -16.56 -6.95 10.47
C GLY A 98 -17.17 -7.16 9.08
N SER A 99 -18.49 -7.31 9.03
CA SER A 99 -19.23 -7.65 7.80
C SER A 99 -19.18 -6.60 6.68
N ARG A 100 -18.69 -5.39 6.96
CA ARG A 100 -18.46 -4.37 5.93
C ARG A 100 -17.21 -4.64 5.09
N LEU A 101 -16.27 -5.43 5.61
CA LEU A 101 -15.09 -5.84 4.85
C LEU A 101 -15.50 -7.04 3.97
N PRO A 102 -15.47 -6.92 2.64
CA PRO A 102 -15.79 -8.04 1.77
C PRO A 102 -14.76 -9.16 1.99
N ALA A 103 -15.22 -10.41 2.08
CA ALA A 103 -14.35 -11.56 2.09
C ALA A 103 -13.99 -11.95 0.66
N PHE A 104 -12.75 -12.40 0.44
CA PHE A 104 -12.36 -13.02 -0.80
C PHE A 104 -12.89 -14.46 -0.86
N THR A 105 -13.34 -14.90 -2.03
CA THR A 105 -13.41 -16.35 -2.30
C THR A 105 -12.02 -16.96 -2.40
N GLU A 106 -11.91 -18.28 -2.46
CA GLU A 106 -10.63 -18.96 -2.65
C GLU A 106 -9.98 -18.54 -3.98
N GLU A 107 -10.76 -18.48 -5.06
CA GLU A 107 -10.28 -18.06 -6.38
C GLU A 107 -9.83 -16.59 -6.38
N GLU A 108 -10.58 -15.71 -5.71
CA GLU A 108 -10.23 -14.30 -5.57
C GLU A 108 -8.95 -14.11 -4.73
N SER A 109 -8.79 -14.90 -3.66
CA SER A 109 -7.60 -14.91 -2.80
C SER A 109 -6.35 -15.31 -3.58
N GLU A 110 -6.46 -16.37 -4.40
CA GLU A 110 -5.40 -16.81 -5.30
C GLU A 110 -5.10 -15.75 -6.37
N GLN A 111 -6.14 -15.08 -6.88
CA GLN A 111 -5.98 -14.05 -7.90
C GLN A 111 -5.21 -12.83 -7.40
N VAL A 112 -5.50 -12.35 -6.18
CA VAL A 112 -4.83 -11.15 -5.62
C VAL A 112 -3.41 -11.43 -5.16
N LYS A 113 -3.10 -12.65 -4.74
CA LYS A 113 -1.78 -13.04 -4.24
C LYS A 113 -0.72 -12.92 -5.34
N GLY A 114 0.34 -12.16 -5.09
CA GLY A 114 1.43 -11.91 -6.02
C GLY A 114 1.06 -10.98 -7.18
N ALA A 115 -0.07 -10.28 -7.11
CA ALA A 115 -0.55 -9.41 -8.18
C ALA A 115 0.15 -8.04 -8.21
N PHE A 116 1.46 -8.00 -7.96
CA PHE A 116 2.34 -6.84 -8.03
C PHE A 116 3.78 -7.27 -8.37
N ASP A 117 4.59 -6.34 -8.84
CA ASP A 117 6.04 -6.52 -9.10
C ASP A 117 6.88 -5.65 -8.15
N PHE A 118 6.33 -4.54 -7.64
CA PHE A 118 6.97 -3.64 -6.67
C PHE A 118 5.93 -2.92 -5.80
N VAL A 119 6.39 -2.36 -4.68
CA VAL A 119 5.58 -1.50 -3.79
C VAL A 119 6.06 -0.06 -3.89
N GLY A 120 5.14 0.86 -4.16
CA GLY A 120 5.37 2.29 -4.06
C GLY A 120 5.09 2.77 -2.64
N VAL A 121 6.04 3.44 -1.99
CA VAL A 121 5.83 4.05 -0.67
C VAL A 121 5.65 5.55 -0.82
N ILE A 122 4.54 6.04 -0.26
CA ILE A 122 4.27 7.46 -0.06
C ILE A 122 4.37 7.73 1.43
N ASN A 123 5.30 8.58 1.85
CA ASN A 123 5.50 8.93 3.25
C ASN A 123 5.92 10.39 3.40
N TYR A 124 5.20 11.13 4.25
CA TYR A 124 5.47 12.55 4.51
C TYR A 124 5.68 12.85 5.99
N MET A 125 4.99 12.12 6.87
CA MET A 125 4.89 12.48 8.27
C MET A 125 4.81 11.26 9.20
N ALA A 126 5.00 11.53 10.48
CA ALA A 126 4.88 10.55 11.54
C ALA A 126 3.76 10.92 12.54
N LEU A 127 3.25 9.91 13.24
CA LEU A 127 2.16 10.00 14.18
C LEU A 127 2.55 9.42 15.54
N TYR A 128 2.19 10.13 16.61
CA TYR A 128 1.96 9.52 17.91
C TYR A 128 0.59 8.84 17.90
N VAL A 129 0.57 7.57 18.32
CA VAL A 129 -0.62 6.72 18.31
C VAL A 129 -0.97 6.29 19.72
N LYS A 130 -2.21 6.54 20.12
CA LYS A 130 -2.74 6.13 21.42
C LYS A 130 -3.95 5.23 21.22
N ASP A 131 -4.07 4.23 22.07
CA ASP A 131 -5.21 3.32 22.06
C ASP A 131 -6.52 4.05 22.32
N ASN A 132 -7.52 3.75 21.49
CA ASN A 132 -8.90 4.17 21.68
C ASN A 132 -9.87 3.02 21.36
N SER A 133 -9.55 1.78 21.76
CA SER A 133 -10.43 0.63 21.47
C SER A 133 -11.86 0.80 22.01
N SER A 134 -12.06 1.63 23.04
CA SER A 134 -13.39 1.98 23.56
C SER A 134 -14.25 2.81 22.60
N SER A 135 -13.68 3.39 21.54
CA SER A 135 -14.43 4.16 20.55
C SER A 135 -15.13 3.29 19.50
N LEU A 136 -14.80 1.99 19.42
CA LEU A 136 -15.48 1.06 18.52
C LEU A 136 -16.94 0.93 18.93
N LYS A 137 -17.80 1.68 18.22
CA LYS A 137 -19.25 1.70 18.45
C LYS A 137 -19.95 1.20 17.19
N PRO A 138 -21.01 0.38 17.33
CA PRO A 138 -21.74 -0.15 16.18
C PRO A 138 -22.36 0.92 15.27
N ASN A 139 -22.54 2.17 15.75
CA ASN A 139 -23.35 3.17 15.06
C ASN A 139 -22.54 4.30 14.39
N LEU A 140 -21.20 4.28 14.51
CA LEU A 140 -20.28 5.26 13.90
C LEU A 140 -19.11 4.49 13.30
N GLN A 141 -19.30 3.96 12.09
CA GLN A 141 -18.37 3.04 11.45
C GLN A 141 -17.85 3.64 10.14
N ASP A 142 -16.65 4.20 10.18
CA ASP A 142 -15.87 4.63 9.04
C ASP A 142 -14.42 4.18 9.20
N PHE A 143 -13.60 4.39 8.18
CA PHE A 143 -12.20 3.97 8.19
C PHE A 143 -11.45 4.42 9.45
N ASN A 144 -11.64 5.67 9.91
CA ASN A 144 -10.91 6.21 11.04
C ASN A 144 -11.42 5.63 12.37
N THR A 145 -12.73 5.43 12.51
CA THR A 145 -13.28 4.82 13.73
C THR A 145 -12.90 3.35 13.84
N ASP A 146 -12.77 2.64 12.72
CA ASP A 146 -12.41 1.22 12.67
C ASP A 146 -10.95 0.95 13.08
N ILE A 147 -10.03 1.89 12.90
CA ILE A 147 -8.65 1.75 13.42
C ILE A 147 -8.65 1.75 14.97
N ALA A 148 -9.60 2.47 15.56
CA ALA A 148 -9.79 2.61 17.00
C ALA A 148 -8.58 3.21 17.72
N VAL A 149 -8.07 4.34 17.21
CA VAL A 149 -6.89 5.04 17.76
C VAL A 149 -7.11 6.54 17.80
N GLU A 150 -6.40 7.21 18.70
CA GLU A 150 -6.15 8.65 18.64
C GLU A 150 -4.79 8.87 17.97
N MET A 151 -4.76 9.65 16.89
CA MET A 151 -3.54 9.97 16.13
C MET A 151 -3.21 11.45 16.28
N THR A 152 -1.97 11.76 16.65
CA THR A 152 -1.45 13.13 16.72
C THR A 152 -0.18 13.23 15.90
N LEU A 153 -0.05 14.26 15.06
CA LEU A 153 1.17 14.46 14.29
C LEU A 153 2.37 14.64 15.20
N VAL A 154 3.47 13.95 14.89
CA VAL A 154 4.75 14.25 15.51
C VAL A 154 5.19 15.63 15.02
N GLY A 155 5.46 16.55 15.95
CA GLY A 155 5.85 17.92 15.62
C GLY A 155 5.06 18.97 16.38
N ASN A 156 5.35 20.24 16.08
CA ASN A 156 4.61 21.35 16.66
C ASN A 156 3.36 21.65 15.81
N THR A 157 2.19 21.18 16.26
CA THR A 157 0.90 21.42 15.58
C THR A 157 0.44 22.88 15.65
N SER A 158 1.16 23.75 16.38
CA SER A 158 0.81 25.16 16.58
C SER A 158 1.13 26.05 15.37
N ILE A 159 1.93 25.56 14.43
CA ILE A 159 2.27 26.26 13.19
C ILE A 159 1.57 25.54 12.05
N GLU A 160 0.49 26.13 11.53
CA GLU A 160 -0.18 25.62 10.34
C GLU A 160 0.85 25.46 9.22
N ASN A 161 0.97 24.23 8.69
CA ASN A 161 1.81 23.84 7.55
C ASN A 161 3.30 23.54 7.81
N GLU A 162 3.74 23.39 9.06
CA GLU A 162 5.11 22.91 9.35
C GLU A 162 5.08 21.45 9.83
N TYR A 163 5.14 20.51 8.88
CA TYR A 163 5.34 19.10 9.23
C TYR A 163 6.72 18.92 9.89
N ALA A 164 6.80 18.16 10.98
CA ALA A 164 8.11 17.88 11.55
C ALA A 164 8.94 17.04 10.59
N ASN A 165 10.20 17.45 10.42
CA ASN A 165 11.19 16.66 9.71
C ASN A 165 11.45 15.35 10.47
N THR A 166 10.85 14.25 10.00
CA THR A 166 10.84 12.94 10.65
C THR A 166 11.43 11.87 9.74
N PRO A 167 12.72 11.95 9.35
CA PRO A 167 13.32 11.02 8.38
C PRO A 167 13.33 9.56 8.85
N TRP A 168 13.31 9.34 10.17
CA TRP A 168 13.17 8.02 10.79
C TRP A 168 11.83 7.35 10.45
N SER A 169 10.79 8.12 10.09
CA SER A 169 9.48 7.60 9.66
C SER A 169 9.64 6.68 8.46
N LEU A 170 10.30 7.17 7.41
CA LEU A 170 10.52 6.41 6.19
C LEU A 170 11.37 5.17 6.47
N GLN A 171 12.42 5.30 7.28
CA GLN A 171 13.24 4.15 7.68
C GLN A 171 12.41 3.06 8.37
N GLN A 172 11.54 3.45 9.30
CA GLN A 172 10.63 2.51 9.98
C GLN A 172 9.70 1.81 8.99
N ILE A 173 9.10 2.55 8.04
CA ILE A 173 8.20 1.96 7.04
C ILE A 173 8.94 0.98 6.13
N LEU A 174 10.15 1.32 5.66
CA LEU A 174 10.95 0.43 4.82
C LEU A 174 11.35 -0.85 5.56
N LEU A 175 11.72 -0.75 6.84
CA LEU A 175 12.00 -1.90 7.69
C LEU A 175 10.75 -2.75 7.92
N TYR A 176 9.61 -2.12 8.20
CA TYR A 176 8.34 -2.83 8.37
C TYR A 176 7.94 -3.61 7.12
N VAL A 177 8.05 -2.99 5.94
CA VAL A 177 7.75 -3.67 4.67
C VAL A 177 8.73 -4.82 4.41
N LYS A 178 10.01 -4.61 4.70
CA LYS A 178 11.05 -5.64 4.59
C LYS A 178 10.75 -6.86 5.47
N GLU A 179 10.46 -6.64 6.75
CA GLU A 179 10.31 -7.68 7.76
C GLU A 179 8.96 -8.40 7.65
N THR A 180 7.89 -7.68 7.31
CA THR A 180 6.53 -8.23 7.32
C THR A 180 6.13 -8.85 5.99
N TYR A 181 6.59 -8.30 4.86
CA TYR A 181 6.11 -8.65 3.52
C TYR A 181 7.18 -9.31 2.64
N GLY A 182 8.28 -9.78 3.23
CA GLY A 182 9.30 -10.54 2.50
C GLY A 182 10.21 -9.69 1.62
N ASN A 183 10.38 -8.41 1.94
CA ASN A 183 11.30 -7.49 1.27
C ASN A 183 11.10 -7.37 -0.26
N PRO A 184 9.89 -7.02 -0.73
CA PRO A 184 9.66 -6.77 -2.15
C PRO A 184 10.49 -5.57 -2.65
N PRO A 185 10.67 -5.40 -3.97
CA PRO A 185 11.21 -4.15 -4.51
C PRO A 185 10.36 -2.96 -4.07
N VAL A 186 11.00 -1.93 -3.53
CA VAL A 186 10.32 -0.71 -3.05
C VAL A 186 10.83 0.52 -3.79
N TYR A 187 9.92 1.40 -4.18
CA TYR A 187 10.22 2.73 -4.71
C TYR A 187 9.56 3.78 -3.83
N ILE A 188 10.30 4.80 -3.44
CA ILE A 188 9.72 5.98 -2.78
C ILE A 188 9.10 6.83 -3.88
N LEU A 189 7.77 6.83 -3.97
CA LEU A 189 7.06 7.56 -5.03
C LEU A 189 6.77 9.00 -4.62
N GLU A 190 6.59 9.23 -3.32
CA GLU A 190 6.31 10.55 -2.77
C GLU A 190 6.95 10.69 -1.39
N ASN A 191 7.76 11.74 -1.26
CA ASN A 191 8.34 12.21 0.00
C ASN A 191 8.74 13.68 -0.17
N GLY A 192 8.45 14.51 0.82
CA GLY A 192 8.75 15.92 0.75
C GLY A 192 8.33 16.66 2.00
N LEU A 193 8.60 17.96 2.00
CA LEU A 193 8.23 18.88 3.06
C LEU A 193 7.66 20.14 2.42
N SER A 194 6.52 20.61 2.92
CA SER A 194 5.98 21.90 2.50
C SER A 194 6.80 23.02 3.13
N LEU A 195 7.21 24.01 2.32
CA LEU A 195 7.86 25.23 2.80
C LEU A 195 6.82 26.35 2.87
N SER A 196 6.66 26.96 4.05
CA SER A 196 5.90 28.21 4.17
C SER A 196 6.60 29.33 3.40
N LEU A 197 5.87 30.02 2.52
CA LEU A 197 6.35 31.12 1.66
C LEU A 197 6.89 32.37 2.39
N SER A 198 7.05 32.33 3.72
CA SER A 198 7.67 33.40 4.50
C SER A 198 9.20 33.40 4.45
N ALA A 199 9.83 32.33 3.97
CA ALA A 199 11.25 32.31 3.66
C ALA A 199 11.49 33.07 2.35
N SER A 200 11.56 34.40 2.45
CA SER A 200 11.95 35.30 1.37
C SER A 200 13.17 34.72 0.64
N LEU A 201 13.03 34.45 -0.67
CA LEU A 201 14.16 34.31 -1.58
C LEU A 201 14.98 35.59 -1.52
N ARG A 202 15.98 35.63 -0.63
CA ARG A 202 17.09 36.56 -0.73
C ARG A 202 18.09 35.93 -1.70
N LEU A 203 17.88 36.20 -2.98
CA LEU A 203 18.91 36.09 -4.00
C LEU A 203 19.81 37.32 -3.93
#